data_AF-A0A2E1SRZ3-F1
#
_entry.id   AF-A0A2E1SRZ3-F1
#
_cell.length_a   1.000
_cell.length_b   1.000
_cell.length_c   1.000
_cell.angle_alpha   90.00
_cell.angle_beta   90.00
_cell.angle_gamma   90.00
#
_symmetry.space_group_name_H-M   'P 1'
#
loop_
_entity.id
_entity.type
_entity.pdbx_description
1 polymer ?
#
loop_
_entity_poly.entity_id
_entity_poly.type
_entity_poly.pdbx_seq_one_letter_code
_entity_poly.pdbx_strand_id
1 'polypeptide(L)'
;MSTLTIIITAATFFLIGAGLGHLFARQNQSGDRSVRDLEKKLTQSERQLKSYQQEVTEHFLKVSHLTSSMSQSYRQIHEHLATSAIRLASPEIGRQLLKSGGSDINLTDEDGKPLLNSEDVQPPRDYAPKVPGGILSEDYGFAENEDSKNQPDVSDENSAESDNDDDDPTSKVI
;
A
#
# COMPACT_ATOMS: atom_id res chain seq x y z
N MET A 1 45.52 -38.36 -78.33
CA MET A 1 44.06 -38.52 -78.11
C MET A 1 43.74 -38.53 -76.61
N SER A 2 44.37 -39.36 -75.79
CA SER A 2 44.10 -39.54 -74.36
C SER A 2 44.41 -38.33 -73.46
N THR A 3 45.41 -37.52 -73.78
CA THR A 3 45.74 -36.31 -73.02
C THR A 3 44.68 -35.21 -73.17
N LEU A 4 44.12 -35.07 -74.37
CA LEU A 4 43.12 -34.07 -74.69
C LEU A 4 41.78 -34.38 -73.98
N THR A 5 41.38 -35.64 -73.91
CA THR A 5 40.18 -36.06 -73.16
C THR A 5 40.31 -35.78 -71.66
N ILE A 6 41.49 -36.01 -71.07
CA ILE A 6 41.75 -35.72 -69.64
C ILE A 6 41.60 -34.23 -69.35
N ILE A 7 42.15 -33.37 -70.21
CA ILE A 7 42.06 -31.90 -70.04
C ILE A 7 40.61 -31.42 -70.12
N ILE A 8 39.81 -31.95 -71.05
CA ILE A 8 38.39 -31.59 -71.18
C ILE A 8 37.59 -32.06 -69.95
N THR A 9 37.83 -33.27 -69.46
CA THR A 9 37.15 -33.76 -68.25
C THR A 9 37.54 -32.95 -67.01
N ALA A 10 38.81 -32.55 -66.88
CA ALA A 10 39.26 -31.71 -65.77
C ALA A 10 38.63 -30.30 -65.85
N ALA A 11 38.59 -29.71 -67.04
CA ALA A 11 38.00 -28.38 -67.25
C ALA A 11 36.48 -28.36 -66.97
N THR A 12 35.77 -29.41 -67.36
CA THR A 12 34.32 -29.53 -67.11
C THR A 12 34.01 -29.67 -65.62
N PHE A 13 34.71 -30.55 -64.90
CA PHE A 13 34.55 -30.65 -63.44
C PHE A 13 34.96 -29.36 -62.71
N PHE A 14 36.01 -28.67 -63.18
CA PHE A 14 36.43 -27.39 -62.61
C PHE A 14 35.35 -26.31 -62.76
N LEU A 15 34.73 -26.19 -63.95
CA LEU A 15 33.64 -25.24 -64.19
C LEU A 15 32.41 -25.54 -63.33
N ILE A 16 32.06 -26.82 -63.19
CA ILE A 16 30.93 -27.25 -62.34
C ILE A 16 31.24 -26.93 -60.87
N GLY A 17 32.44 -27.26 -60.39
CA GLY A 17 32.88 -26.97 -59.03
C GLY A 17 32.95 -25.47 -58.74
N ALA A 18 33.46 -24.66 -59.67
CA ALA A 18 33.51 -23.21 -59.56
C ALA A 18 32.11 -22.59 -59.54
N GLY A 19 31.19 -23.09 -60.37
CA GLY A 19 29.80 -22.64 -60.38
C GLY A 19 29.08 -22.93 -59.06
N LEU A 20 29.21 -24.16 -58.54
CA LEU A 20 28.65 -24.57 -57.25
C LEU A 20 29.29 -23.80 -56.08
N GLY A 21 30.62 -23.65 -56.10
CA GLY A 21 31.37 -22.91 -55.08
C GLY A 21 30.98 -21.43 -55.03
N HIS A 22 30.80 -20.79 -56.19
CA HIS A 22 30.34 -19.40 -56.27
C HIS A 22 28.91 -19.23 -55.75
N LEU A 23 28.01 -20.17 -56.05
CA LEU A 23 26.64 -20.14 -55.55
C LEU A 23 26.60 -20.27 -54.02
N PHE A 24 27.38 -21.21 -53.46
CA PHE A 24 27.51 -21.39 -52.02
C PHE A 24 28.12 -20.16 -51.32
N ALA A 25 29.17 -19.57 -51.89
CA ALA A 25 29.82 -18.37 -51.33
C ALA A 25 28.84 -17.19 -51.25
N ARG A 26 28.03 -16.98 -52.29
CA ARG A 26 27.02 -15.93 -52.34
C ARG A 26 25.91 -16.14 -51.30
N GLN A 27 25.53 -17.39 -51.02
CA GLN A 27 24.53 -17.70 -50.00
C GLN A 27 25.07 -17.45 -48.59
N ASN A 28 26.33 -17.83 -48.33
CA ASN A 28 26.95 -17.69 -47.00
C ASN A 28 27.20 -16.22 -46.60
N GLN A 29 27.38 -15.32 -47.57
CA GLN A 29 27.56 -13.88 -47.32
C GLN A 29 26.31 -13.21 -46.71
N SER A 30 25.15 -13.87 -46.77
CA SER A 30 23.91 -13.42 -46.11
C SER A 30 23.90 -13.69 -44.60
N GLY A 31 24.64 -14.71 -44.14
CA GLY A 31 24.71 -15.09 -42.72
C GLY A 31 25.37 -14.01 -41.85
N ASP A 32 26.36 -13.30 -42.40
CA ASP A 32 27.10 -12.24 -41.71
C ASP A 32 26.20 -11.06 -41.31
N ARG A 33 25.16 -10.78 -42.11
CA ARG A 33 24.14 -9.77 -41.78
C ARG A 33 23.28 -10.19 -40.60
N SER A 34 22.85 -11.45 -40.59
CA SER A 34 22.04 -12.02 -39.49
C SER A 34 22.82 -12.01 -38.18
N VAL A 35 24.08 -12.42 -38.18
CA VAL A 35 24.93 -12.42 -36.98
C VAL A 35 25.06 -11.00 -36.44
N ARG A 36 25.32 -10.02 -37.31
CA ARG A 36 25.45 -8.61 -36.92
C ARG A 36 24.14 -8.02 -36.38
N ASP A 37 22.99 -8.46 -36.91
CA ASP A 37 21.68 -8.03 -36.40
C ASP A 37 21.35 -8.65 -35.03
N LEU A 38 21.74 -9.92 -34.80
CA LEU A 38 21.64 -10.55 -33.49
C LEU A 38 22.54 -9.85 -32.45
N GLU A 39 23.79 -9.55 -32.80
CA GLU A 39 24.72 -8.83 -31.93
C GLU A 39 24.18 -7.44 -31.54
N LYS A 40 23.59 -6.73 -32.50
CA LYS A 40 22.92 -5.45 -32.23
C LYS A 40 21.74 -5.61 -31.28
N LYS A 41 20.88 -6.62 -31.48
CA LYS A 41 19.75 -6.88 -30.59
C LYS A 41 20.21 -7.20 -29.17
N LEU A 42 21.25 -8.02 -29.04
CA LEU A 42 21.86 -8.36 -27.75
C LEU A 42 22.38 -7.09 -27.06
N THR A 43 23.21 -6.30 -27.77
CA THR A 43 23.75 -5.04 -27.23
C THR A 43 22.64 -4.06 -26.85
N GLN A 44 21.58 -3.98 -27.64
CA GLN A 44 20.43 -3.13 -27.36
C GLN A 44 19.69 -3.60 -26.10
N SER A 45 19.44 -4.91 -25.97
CA SER A 45 18.78 -5.49 -24.80
C SER A 45 19.60 -5.28 -23.53
N GLU A 46 20.91 -5.47 -23.58
CA GLU A 46 21.80 -5.22 -22.43
C GLU A 46 21.77 -3.75 -22.01
N ARG A 47 21.77 -2.82 -22.97
CA ARG A 47 21.63 -1.39 -22.67
C ARG A 47 20.29 -1.07 -22.02
N GLN A 48 19.20 -1.65 -22.51
CA GLN A 48 17.87 -1.48 -21.93
C GLN A 48 17.81 -2.02 -20.50
N LEU A 49 18.36 -3.21 -20.26
CA LEU A 49 18.44 -3.80 -18.93
C LEU A 49 19.23 -2.92 -17.96
N LYS A 50 20.40 -2.42 -18.40
CA LYS A 50 21.22 -1.51 -17.59
C LYS A 50 20.50 -0.20 -17.28
N SER A 51 19.81 0.38 -18.26
CA SER A 51 19.01 1.59 -18.07
C SER A 51 17.88 1.36 -17.06
N TYR A 52 17.17 0.24 -17.20
CA TYR A 52 16.10 -0.14 -16.28
C TYR A 52 16.62 -0.33 -14.85
N GLN A 53 17.74 -1.05 -14.67
CA GLN A 53 18.37 -1.23 -13.36
C GLN A 53 18.76 0.12 -12.72
N GLN A 54 19.26 1.06 -13.52
CA GLN A 54 19.59 2.40 -13.06
C GLN A 54 18.34 3.17 -12.63
N GLU A 55 17.28 3.15 -13.44
CA GLU A 55 16.01 3.83 -13.14
C GLU A 55 15.36 3.28 -11.86
N VAL A 56 15.35 1.96 -11.69
CA VAL A 56 14.84 1.32 -10.46
C VAL A 56 15.66 1.75 -9.25
N THR A 57 16.99 1.78 -9.38
CA THR A 57 17.88 2.22 -8.30
C THR A 57 17.60 3.68 -7.91
N GLU A 58 17.47 4.57 -8.89
CA GLU A 58 17.14 5.98 -8.67
C GLU A 58 15.76 6.14 -8.01
N HIS A 59 14.78 5.37 -8.45
CA HIS A 59 13.44 5.36 -7.85
C HIS A 59 13.48 4.95 -6.38
N PHE A 60 14.19 3.86 -6.04
CA PHE A 60 14.32 3.42 -4.65
C PHE A 60 15.10 4.40 -3.78
N LEU A 61 16.13 5.07 -4.31
CA LEU A 61 16.81 6.14 -3.60
C LEU A 61 15.85 7.30 -3.30
N LYS A 62 15.05 7.73 -4.27
CA LYS A 62 14.05 8.78 -4.09
C LYS A 62 13.00 8.40 -3.06
N VAL A 63 12.48 7.17 -3.13
CA VAL A 63 11.52 6.64 -2.15
C VAL A 63 12.13 6.60 -0.76
N SER A 64 13.37 6.12 -0.59
CA SER A 64 14.02 6.09 0.72
C SER A 64 14.15 7.48 1.34
N HIS A 65 14.43 8.50 0.52
CA HIS A 65 14.49 9.88 0.97
C HIS A 65 13.12 10.40 1.42
N LEU A 66 12.07 10.10 0.64
CA LEU A 66 10.70 10.49 0.96
C LEU A 66 10.19 9.78 2.22
N THR A 67 10.43 8.48 2.34
CA THR A 67 10.08 7.67 3.53
C THR A 67 10.80 8.18 4.77
N SER A 68 12.07 8.55 4.67
CA SER A 68 12.82 9.14 5.78
C SER A 68 12.19 10.47 6.24
N SER A 69 11.89 11.37 5.31
CA SER A 69 11.20 12.63 5.61
C SER A 69 9.84 12.40 6.26
N MET A 70 9.05 11.44 5.76
CA MET A 70 7.77 11.07 6.34
C MET A 70 7.92 10.53 7.77
N SER A 71 8.90 9.66 8.02
CA SER A 71 9.20 9.15 9.37
C SER A 71 9.56 10.29 10.33
N GLN A 72 10.32 11.28 9.86
CA GLN A 72 10.65 12.46 10.64
C GLN A 72 9.41 13.29 10.96
N SER A 73 8.54 13.56 9.98
CA SER A 73 7.28 14.28 10.21
C SER A 73 6.35 13.52 11.17
N TYR A 74 6.28 12.19 11.07
CA TYR A 74 5.52 11.36 12.00
C TYR A 74 6.02 11.50 13.45
N ARG A 75 7.35 11.45 13.65
CA ARG A 75 7.95 11.69 14.97
C ARG A 75 7.61 13.08 15.52
N GLN A 76 7.73 14.12 14.69
CA GLN A 76 7.42 15.50 15.08
C GLN A 76 5.95 15.67 15.48
N ILE A 77 5.01 15.06 14.75
CA ILE A 77 3.59 15.08 15.08
C ILE A 77 3.35 14.42 16.44
N HIS A 78 3.96 13.26 16.69
CA HIS A 78 3.84 12.55 17.96
C HIS A 78 4.42 13.35 19.13
N GLU A 79 5.58 13.97 18.95
CA GLU A 79 6.20 14.82 19.96
C GLU A 79 5.34 16.05 20.27
N HIS A 80 4.79 16.69 19.23
CA HIS A 80 3.89 17.83 19.39
C HIS A 80 2.60 17.43 20.09
N LEU A 81 2.05 16.25 19.80
CA LEU A 81 0.85 15.73 20.46
C LEU A 81 1.12 15.41 21.93
N ALA A 82 2.24 14.76 22.25
CA ALA A 82 2.65 14.51 23.63
C ALA A 82 2.86 15.82 24.42
N THR A 83 3.56 16.79 23.82
CA THR A 83 3.78 18.11 24.41
C THR A 83 2.47 18.85 24.62
N SER A 84 1.56 18.80 23.64
CA SER A 84 0.24 19.45 23.71
C SER A 84 -0.66 18.79 24.75
N ALA A 85 -0.63 17.47 24.87
CA ALA A 85 -1.36 16.73 25.89
C ALA A 85 -0.88 17.14 27.30
N ILE A 86 0.43 17.19 27.53
CA ILE A 86 0.99 17.65 28.81
C ILE A 86 0.59 19.10 29.10
N ARG A 87 0.69 19.98 28.09
CA ARG A 87 0.32 21.39 28.24
C ARG A 87 -1.17 21.54 28.56
N LEU A 88 -2.05 20.92 27.79
CA LEU A 88 -3.50 21.10 27.92
C LEU A 88 -4.09 20.36 29.12
N ALA A 89 -3.54 19.19 29.48
CA ALA A 89 -3.93 18.46 30.68
C ALA A 89 -3.25 18.99 31.95
N SER A 90 -2.38 20.01 31.85
CA SER A 90 -1.75 20.58 33.04
C SER A 90 -2.83 21.21 33.94
N PRO A 91 -2.88 20.85 35.23
CA PRO A 91 -3.83 21.42 36.18
C PRO A 91 -3.73 22.94 36.28
N GLU A 92 -2.56 23.50 35.99
CA GLU A 92 -2.32 24.94 36.01
C GLU A 92 -3.08 25.67 34.88
N ILE A 93 -3.11 25.12 33.67
CA ILE A 93 -3.88 25.70 32.57
C ILE A 93 -5.38 25.53 32.80
N GLY A 94 -5.80 24.38 33.34
CA GLY A 94 -7.18 24.18 33.79
C GLY A 94 -7.60 25.21 34.86
N ARG A 95 -6.74 25.46 35.86
CA ARG A 95 -6.94 26.50 36.88
C ARG A 95 -6.94 27.91 36.29
N GLN A 96 -6.07 28.19 35.33
CA GLN A 96 -5.99 29.49 34.68
C GLN A 96 -7.21 29.78 33.78
N LEU A 97 -7.75 28.77 33.09
CA LEU A 97 -9.02 28.84 32.36
C LEU A 97 -10.23 29.04 33.29
N LEU A 98 -10.29 28.32 34.42
CA LEU A 98 -11.32 28.55 35.44
C LEU A 98 -11.26 29.98 35.99
N LYS A 99 -10.04 30.50 36.23
CA LYS A 99 -9.82 31.87 36.72
C LYS A 99 -10.11 32.94 35.66
N SER A 100 -9.83 32.68 34.38
CA SER A 100 -10.07 33.63 33.28
C SER A 100 -11.52 33.62 32.77
N GLY A 101 -12.25 32.52 32.97
CA GLY A 101 -13.68 32.38 32.68
C GLY A 101 -14.60 33.20 33.58
N GLY A 102 -14.07 34.19 34.32
CA GLY A 102 -14.84 35.13 35.15
C GLY A 102 -15.54 34.50 36.34
N SER A 103 -15.33 33.20 36.56
CA SER A 103 -15.96 32.46 37.63
C SER A 103 -15.00 32.43 38.81
N ASP A 104 -14.92 33.56 39.52
CA ASP A 104 -14.92 33.48 40.98
C ASP A 104 -16.23 32.78 41.34
N ILE A 105 -16.25 31.43 41.25
CA ILE A 105 -17.34 30.63 41.78
C ILE A 105 -17.24 30.81 43.28
N ASN A 106 -17.75 31.94 43.78
CA ASN A 106 -18.13 32.10 45.16
C ASN A 106 -19.28 31.10 45.33
N LEU A 107 -18.90 29.87 45.68
CA LEU A 107 -19.78 28.81 46.14
C LEU A 107 -20.26 29.17 47.55
N THR A 108 -20.59 30.43 47.79
CA THR A 108 -21.06 30.98 49.06
C THR A 108 -22.17 31.97 48.76
N ASP A 109 -23.28 31.83 49.48
CA ASP A 109 -24.42 32.74 49.38
C ASP A 109 -24.08 34.14 49.93
N GLU A 110 -25.00 35.10 49.81
CA GLU A 110 -24.85 36.48 50.30
C GLU A 110 -24.49 36.57 51.81
N ASP A 111 -24.85 35.55 52.61
CA ASP A 111 -24.49 35.43 54.03
C ASP A 111 -23.19 34.64 54.29
N GLY A 112 -22.41 34.30 53.26
CA GLY A 112 -21.14 33.58 53.37
C GLY A 112 -21.27 32.07 53.64
N LYS A 113 -22.48 31.48 53.53
CA LYS A 113 -22.68 30.02 53.69
C LYS A 113 -22.40 29.26 52.40
N PRO A 114 -21.71 28.10 52.41
CA PRO A 114 -21.39 27.36 51.20
C PRO A 114 -22.65 26.96 50.42
N LEU A 115 -22.70 27.22 49.12
CA LEU A 115 -23.81 26.81 48.25
C LEU A 115 -23.84 25.30 47.99
N LEU A 116 -22.71 24.64 48.18
CA LEU A 116 -22.58 23.19 48.13
C LEU A 116 -22.10 22.71 49.49
N ASN A 117 -22.86 21.81 50.12
CA ASN A 117 -22.38 21.11 51.30
C ASN A 117 -21.36 20.06 50.86
N SER A 118 -20.25 19.94 51.58
CA SER A 118 -19.23 18.91 51.38
C SER A 118 -19.81 17.49 51.42
N GLU A 119 -20.92 17.31 52.14
CA GLU A 119 -21.68 16.06 52.28
C GLU A 119 -22.47 15.69 51.01
N ASP A 120 -22.77 16.66 50.13
CA ASP A 120 -23.53 16.46 48.89
C ASP A 120 -22.61 16.14 47.69
N VAL A 121 -21.29 16.31 47.83
CA VAL A 121 -20.31 15.97 46.80
C VAL A 121 -20.02 14.48 46.82
N GLN A 122 -20.77 13.71 46.02
CA GLN A 122 -20.53 12.28 45.85
C GLN A 122 -19.63 12.01 44.63
N PRO A 123 -18.72 11.02 44.71
CA PRO A 123 -17.94 10.62 43.55
C PRO A 123 -18.87 10.17 42.41
N PRO A 124 -18.43 10.30 41.13
CA PRO A 124 -19.19 9.80 39.99
C PRO A 124 -19.54 8.34 40.23
N ARG A 125 -20.83 8.04 40.20
CA ARG A 125 -21.30 6.66 40.31
C ARG A 125 -21.12 6.04 38.94
N ASP A 126 -20.23 5.04 38.83
CA ASP A 126 -20.02 4.26 37.61
C ASP A 126 -21.22 3.34 37.26
N TYR A 127 -22.30 3.42 38.04
CA TYR A 127 -23.52 2.66 37.88
C TYR A 127 -24.72 3.60 37.68
N ALA A 128 -25.57 3.26 36.72
CA ALA A 128 -26.86 3.91 36.58
C ALA A 128 -27.77 3.50 37.78
N PRO A 129 -28.56 4.44 38.35
CA PRO A 129 -29.53 4.10 39.37
C PRO A 129 -30.55 3.09 38.81
N LYS A 130 -30.98 2.12 39.64
CA LYS A 130 -32.02 1.15 39.25
C LYS A 130 -33.35 1.91 39.10
N VAL A 131 -33.66 2.31 37.87
CA VAL A 131 -34.94 2.91 37.51
C VAL A 131 -35.88 1.82 36.95
N PRO A 132 -37.18 1.87 37.24
CA PRO A 132 -38.15 0.96 36.64
C PRO A 132 -38.08 1.06 35.11
N GLY A 133 -37.92 -0.07 34.41
CA GLY A 133 -37.81 -0.12 32.96
C GLY A 133 -36.45 0.31 32.37
N GLY A 134 -35.39 0.38 33.19
CA GLY A 134 -34.04 0.64 32.70
C GLY A 134 -33.51 -0.50 31.82
N ILE A 135 -32.53 -0.22 30.95
CA ILE A 135 -31.95 -1.21 30.03
C ILE A 135 -31.32 -2.45 30.69
N LEU A 136 -31.06 -2.38 31.99
CA LEU A 136 -30.51 -3.45 32.82
C LEU A 136 -31.58 -4.11 33.72
N SER A 137 -32.87 -3.79 33.57
CA SER A 137 -33.92 -4.50 34.29
C SER A 137 -34.10 -5.90 33.70
N GLU A 138 -34.40 -6.86 34.56
CA GLU A 138 -34.70 -8.25 34.16
C GLU A 138 -35.89 -8.35 33.19
N ASP A 139 -36.80 -7.38 33.22
CA ASP A 139 -37.95 -7.27 32.33
C ASP A 139 -37.64 -6.52 31.02
N TYR A 140 -36.42 -6.00 30.85
CA TYR A 140 -36.04 -5.26 29.64
C TYR A 140 -36.01 -6.19 28.43
N GLY A 141 -36.90 -5.95 27.46
CA GLY A 141 -37.05 -6.82 26.29
C GLY A 141 -38.07 -7.95 26.47
N PHE A 142 -38.66 -8.11 27.66
CA PHE A 142 -39.80 -9.00 27.88
C PHE A 142 -41.09 -8.19 27.81
N ALA A 143 -41.46 -7.74 26.61
CA ALA A 143 -42.85 -7.44 26.33
C ALA A 143 -43.57 -8.79 26.29
N GLU A 144 -44.40 -9.06 27.29
CA GLU A 144 -45.33 -10.19 27.27
C GLU A 144 -46.15 -10.09 25.97
N ASN A 145 -45.96 -11.07 25.10
CA ASN A 145 -46.49 -11.05 23.75
C ASN A 145 -48.03 -11.04 23.78
N GLU A 146 -48.64 -9.91 23.46
CA GLU A 146 -49.77 -9.90 22.52
C GLU A 146 -49.56 -8.75 21.52
N ASP A 147 -49.62 -9.12 20.24
CA ASP A 147 -49.70 -8.28 19.05
C ASP A 147 -48.42 -7.67 18.43
N SER A 148 -47.78 -8.52 17.60
CA SER A 148 -47.63 -8.31 16.15
C SER A 148 -47.04 -6.98 15.60
N LYS A 149 -46.01 -7.16 14.76
CA LYS A 149 -45.49 -6.26 13.70
C LYS A 149 -44.62 -5.08 14.15
N ASN A 150 -43.32 -5.35 14.23
CA ASN A 150 -42.35 -4.77 13.28
C ASN A 150 -40.98 -5.39 13.54
N GLN A 151 -40.70 -6.45 12.79
CA GLN A 151 -39.36 -7.01 12.67
C GLN A 151 -38.81 -6.55 11.31
N PRO A 152 -37.72 -5.78 11.25
CA PRO A 152 -36.74 -5.98 10.20
C PRO A 152 -35.90 -7.20 10.57
N ASP A 153 -35.89 -8.14 9.63
CA ASP A 153 -35.14 -9.38 9.59
C ASP A 153 -33.65 -9.20 9.89
N VAL A 154 -33.19 -10.12 10.75
CA VAL A 154 -31.98 -10.94 10.68
C VAL A 154 -30.87 -10.61 9.67
N SER A 155 -29.67 -10.51 10.25
CA SER A 155 -28.44 -11.24 9.91
C SER A 155 -28.09 -11.53 8.46
N ASP A 156 -26.86 -11.14 8.10
CA ASP A 156 -25.81 -11.92 7.43
C ASP A 156 -24.80 -10.88 6.87
N GLU A 157 -23.47 -10.97 7.03
CA GLU A 157 -22.62 -12.11 6.74
C GLU A 157 -21.21 -11.84 7.29
N ASN A 158 -20.61 -12.84 7.94
CA ASN A 158 -19.16 -13.00 7.94
C ASN A 158 -18.86 -13.98 6.80
N SER A 159 -18.63 -13.45 5.61
CA SER A 159 -18.10 -14.20 4.47
C SER A 159 -16.79 -13.55 4.04
N ALA A 160 -15.74 -14.34 4.12
CA ALA A 160 -14.44 -14.03 3.57
C ALA A 160 -14.57 -13.84 2.06
N GLU A 161 -14.33 -12.63 1.57
CA GLU A 161 -14.13 -12.37 0.16
C GLU A 161 -12.63 -12.18 -0.06
N SER A 162 -12.01 -13.28 -0.50
CA SER A 162 -10.66 -13.32 -1.03
C SER A 162 -10.75 -12.95 -2.50
N ASP A 163 -10.79 -11.65 -2.81
CA ASP A 163 -10.61 -11.17 -4.18
C ASP A 163 -9.12 -11.20 -4.53
N ASN A 164 -8.74 -12.29 -5.17
CA ASN A 164 -7.47 -12.45 -5.86
C ASN A 164 -7.52 -11.68 -7.18
N ASP A 165 -7.13 -10.41 -7.15
CA ASP A 165 -6.72 -9.67 -8.35
C ASP A 165 -5.18 -9.73 -8.49
N ASP A 166 -4.65 -10.95 -8.52
CA ASP A 166 -3.28 -11.23 -8.97
C ASP A 166 -3.34 -11.71 -10.43
N ASP A 167 -3.53 -10.76 -11.34
CA ASP A 167 -3.32 -10.96 -12.78
C ASP A 167 -1.81 -11.10 -13.03
N ASP A 168 -1.27 -12.29 -12.77
CA ASP A 168 0.13 -12.63 -13.06
C ASP A 168 0.33 -12.66 -14.59
N PRO A 169 1.16 -11.75 -15.16
CA PRO A 169 1.40 -11.68 -16.59
C PRO A 169 2.16 -12.89 -17.16
N THR A 170 2.64 -13.83 -16.34
CA THR A 170 3.40 -15.00 -16.78
C THR A 170 2.53 -16.19 -17.22
N SER A 171 1.22 -16.16 -16.94
CA SER A 171 0.29 -17.25 -17.30
C SER A 171 -0.01 -17.38 -18.81
N LYS A 172 0.36 -16.38 -19.64
CA LYS A 172 -0.01 -16.31 -21.07
C LYS A 172 1.02 -16.87 -22.06
N VAL A 173 2.06 -17.59 -21.62
CA VAL A 173 3.18 -18.01 -22.50
C VAL A 173 3.44 -19.51 -22.50
N ILE A 174 2.43 -20.35 -22.25
CA ILE A 174 2.53 -21.80 -22.49
C ILE A 174 1.46 -22.25 -23.47
#